data_AF-A0A497L5Z5-F1
#
_entry.id   AF-A0A497L5Z5-F1
#
_cell.length_a   1.000
_cell.length_b   1.000
_cell.length_c   1.000
_cell.angle_alpha   90.00
_cell.angle_beta   90.00
_cell.angle_gamma   90.00
#
_symmetry.space_group_name_H-M   'P 1'
#
loop_
_entity.id
_entity.type
_entity.pdbx_description
1 polymer ?
#
loop_
_entity_poly.entity_id
_entity_poly.type
_entity_poly.pdbx_seq_one_letter_code
_entity_poly.pdbx_strand_id
1 'polypeptide(L)'
;MSRLYRESPWALLAGTVYAFAGLSPLKVIDVLARQDALPAVRHELQRIERDRALRLEGRVEALVKEAREARGYWRDLLSTIAGLERTGGDVRGAFRDLYKSAMSMLRAENEATASRMATFAHTALIMGAILPVTMYVMLAIIASTATSALAPMLTAMSALLSVVMCFMADGMAPDSGPLYGDVYKRIAVRYAPIALAVALVLGLWFAYVPWLYKYRLTIPVLAGIMAFSLPGWLEFKRHAAALDEIFYGTPALLRDVADEVRRGQSPVQALARLSEDRSYGPHMDRFLRLLVNKVRLQGPARALADLKPYLPKQVYTSLSLLFDADELGASPETFDVLADVMRDYA
;
A
#
# COMPACT_ATOMS: atom_id res chain seq x y z
N MET A 1 12.96 6.46 -6.52
CA MET A 1 12.97 5.06 -7.04
C MET A 1 12.16 5.01 -8.32
N SER A 2 12.64 4.34 -9.38
CA SER A 2 11.87 4.22 -10.63
C SER A 2 10.57 3.45 -10.37
N ARG A 3 9.47 3.84 -11.04
CA ARG A 3 8.18 3.15 -10.90
C ARG A 3 8.29 1.65 -11.20
N LEU A 4 9.20 1.28 -12.10
CA LEU A 4 9.53 -0.11 -12.43
C LEU A 4 9.99 -0.90 -11.20
N TYR A 5 10.96 -0.39 -10.42
CA TYR A 5 11.48 -1.10 -9.24
C TYR A 5 10.39 -1.46 -8.23
N ARG A 6 9.39 -0.59 -8.08
CA ARG A 6 8.24 -0.79 -7.19
C ARG A 6 7.25 -1.84 -7.73
N GLU A 7 7.16 -1.99 -9.05
CA GLU A 7 6.28 -2.97 -9.70
C GLU A 7 6.95 -4.31 -9.98
N SER A 8 8.29 -4.36 -10.00
CA SER A 8 9.06 -5.56 -10.28
C SER A 8 8.74 -6.75 -9.35
N PRO A 9 8.56 -6.58 -8.01
CA PRO A 9 8.14 -7.68 -7.14
C PRO A 9 6.76 -8.22 -7.55
N TRP A 10 5.83 -7.35 -7.93
CA TRP A 10 4.48 -7.76 -8.37
C TRP A 10 4.50 -8.46 -9.73
N ALA A 11 5.39 -8.05 -10.63
CA ALA A 11 5.61 -8.76 -11.90
C ALA A 11 6.20 -10.15 -11.69
N LEU A 12 7.07 -10.30 -10.69
CA LEU A 12 7.60 -11.58 -10.23
C LEU A 12 6.50 -12.51 -9.73
N LEU A 13 5.59 -11.99 -8.90
CA LEU A 13 4.43 -12.72 -8.41
C LEU A 13 3.48 -13.14 -9.53
N ALA A 14 3.19 -12.22 -10.44
CA ALA A 14 2.39 -12.54 -11.61
C ALA A 14 3.07 -13.61 -12.47
N GLY A 15 4.38 -13.48 -12.68
CA GLY A 15 5.19 -14.44 -13.43
C GLY A 15 5.20 -15.84 -12.80
N THR A 16 5.28 -15.95 -11.47
CA THR A 16 5.19 -17.25 -10.80
C THR A 16 3.82 -17.88 -10.98
N VAL A 17 2.75 -17.12 -10.77
CA VAL A 17 1.37 -17.59 -10.96
C VAL A 17 1.17 -18.11 -12.38
N TYR A 18 1.64 -17.38 -13.40
CA TYR A 18 1.56 -17.80 -14.79
C TYR A 18 2.42 -19.04 -15.10
N ALA A 19 3.60 -19.16 -14.49
CA ALA A 19 4.43 -20.35 -14.60
C ALA A 19 3.77 -21.58 -13.98
N PHE A 20 3.08 -21.43 -12.84
CA PHE A 20 2.28 -22.51 -12.22
C PHE A 20 1.06 -22.89 -13.05
N ALA A 21 0.41 -21.92 -13.69
CA ALA A 21 -0.64 -22.14 -14.68
C ALA A 21 -0.16 -22.89 -15.95
N GLY A 22 1.14 -23.17 -16.08
CA GLY A 22 1.71 -23.97 -17.16
C GLY A 22 2.07 -23.18 -18.42
N LEU A 23 2.16 -21.84 -18.32
CA LEU A 23 2.61 -21.01 -19.43
C LEU A 23 4.12 -21.16 -19.66
N SER A 24 4.54 -21.14 -20.92
CA SER A 24 5.97 -21.08 -21.26
C SER A 24 6.57 -19.73 -20.82
N PRO A 25 7.86 -19.68 -20.43
CA PRO A 25 8.49 -18.45 -19.95
C PRO A 25 8.33 -17.25 -20.89
N LEU A 26 8.41 -17.45 -22.21
CA LEU A 26 8.12 -16.36 -23.18
C LEU A 26 6.66 -15.91 -23.18
N LYS A 27 5.71 -16.84 -23.00
CA LYS A 27 4.28 -16.51 -22.97
C LYS A 27 3.91 -15.77 -21.68
N VAL A 28 4.64 -15.99 -20.58
CA VAL A 28 4.54 -15.18 -19.35
C VAL A 28 4.81 -13.71 -19.65
N ILE A 29 5.84 -13.39 -20.46
CA ILE A 29 6.13 -12.01 -20.87
C ILE A 29 4.97 -11.41 -21.68
N ASP A 30 4.43 -12.17 -22.65
CA ASP A 30 3.33 -11.70 -23.48
C ASP A 30 2.06 -11.39 -22.66
N VAL A 31 1.81 -12.16 -21.59
CA VAL A 31 0.69 -11.95 -20.66
C VAL A 31 0.95 -10.74 -19.75
N LEU A 32 2.16 -10.63 -19.18
CA LEU A 32 2.56 -9.47 -18.37
C LEU A 32 2.51 -8.15 -19.18
N ALA A 33 2.83 -8.20 -20.47
CA ALA A 33 2.77 -7.04 -21.38
C ALA A 33 1.34 -6.58 -21.71
N ARG A 34 0.32 -7.37 -21.35
CA ARG A 34 -1.10 -7.05 -21.55
C ARG A 34 -1.82 -6.67 -20.25
N GLN A 35 -1.19 -6.88 -19.09
CA GLN A 35 -1.83 -6.69 -17.80
C GLN A 35 -1.92 -5.20 -17.42
N ASP A 36 -3.13 -4.75 -17.04
CA ASP A 36 -3.37 -3.35 -16.63
C ASP A 36 -3.04 -3.07 -15.15
N ALA A 37 -2.79 -4.12 -14.37
CA ALA A 37 -2.39 -4.00 -12.97
C ALA A 37 -0.96 -3.41 -12.80
N LEU A 38 -0.10 -3.61 -13.80
CA LEU A 38 1.33 -3.28 -13.76
C LEU A 38 1.74 -2.37 -14.94
N PRO A 39 1.32 -1.09 -14.95
CA PRO A 39 1.51 -0.20 -16.09
C PRO A 39 2.98 0.09 -16.41
N ALA A 40 3.88 0.16 -15.42
CA ALA A 40 5.30 0.41 -15.67
C ALA A 40 5.98 -0.82 -16.29
N VAL A 41 5.66 -2.01 -15.77
CA VAL A 41 6.15 -3.28 -16.32
C VAL A 41 5.63 -3.48 -17.74
N ARG A 42 4.33 -3.24 -17.97
CA ARG A 42 3.73 -3.26 -19.30
C ARG A 42 4.45 -2.33 -20.27
N HIS A 43 4.70 -1.09 -19.87
CA HIS A 43 5.37 -0.11 -20.74
C HIS A 43 6.79 -0.55 -21.11
N GLU A 44 7.57 -1.05 -20.14
CA GLU A 44 8.92 -1.54 -20.41
C GLU A 44 8.91 -2.82 -21.26
N LEU A 45 8.01 -3.77 -21.03
CA LEU A 45 7.90 -4.97 -21.88
C LEU A 45 7.50 -4.63 -23.33
N GLN A 46 6.57 -3.70 -23.51
CA GLN A 46 6.18 -3.22 -24.84
C GLN A 46 7.32 -2.45 -25.52
N ARG A 47 8.10 -1.69 -24.74
CA ARG A 47 9.32 -1.03 -25.24
C ARG A 47 10.34 -2.07 -25.70
N ILE A 48 10.59 -3.12 -24.92
CA ILE A 48 11.53 -4.20 -25.28
C ILE A 48 11.08 -4.90 -26.57
N GLU A 49 9.81 -5.26 -26.71
CA GLU A 49 9.29 -5.90 -27.92
C GLU A 49 9.38 -4.97 -29.15
N ARG A 50 9.13 -3.67 -28.97
CA ARG A 50 9.30 -2.66 -30.03
C ARG A 50 10.77 -2.51 -30.43
N ASP A 51 11.66 -2.38 -29.46
CA ASP A 51 13.10 -2.19 -29.70
C ASP A 51 13.71 -3.44 -30.35
N ARG A 52 13.22 -4.64 -29.98
CA ARG A 52 13.53 -5.90 -30.66
C ARG A 52 13.10 -5.89 -32.12
N ALA A 53 11.85 -5.49 -32.39
CA ALA A 53 11.32 -5.45 -33.76
C ALA A 53 12.13 -4.51 -34.66
N LEU A 54 12.62 -3.39 -34.11
CA LEU A 54 13.47 -2.44 -34.81
C LEU A 54 14.89 -2.96 -35.07
N ARG A 55 15.44 -3.78 -34.16
CA ARG A 55 16.81 -4.31 -34.24
C ARG A 55 16.91 -5.69 -34.88
N LEU A 56 15.77 -6.33 -35.22
CA LEU A 56 15.69 -7.70 -35.75
C LEU A 56 16.41 -8.73 -34.85
N GLU A 57 16.43 -8.50 -33.53
CA GLU A 57 17.08 -9.37 -32.55
C GLU A 57 16.16 -10.54 -32.12
N GLY A 58 16.76 -11.68 -31.73
CA GLY A 58 16.02 -12.79 -31.14
C GLY A 58 15.38 -12.39 -29.80
N ARG A 59 14.20 -12.96 -29.48
CA ARG A 59 13.47 -12.66 -28.21
C ARG A 59 14.34 -12.87 -26.97
N VAL A 60 15.02 -13.99 -26.90
CA VAL A 60 15.91 -14.33 -25.78
C VAL A 60 17.12 -13.38 -25.70
N GLU A 61 17.69 -12.99 -26.84
CA GLU A 61 18.86 -12.12 -26.90
C GLU A 61 18.54 -10.70 -26.43
N ALA A 62 17.38 -10.17 -26.85
CA ALA A 62 16.88 -8.88 -26.40
C ALA A 62 16.67 -8.86 -24.87
N LEU A 63 16.09 -9.92 -24.30
CA LEU A 63 15.90 -10.05 -22.86
C LEU A 63 17.21 -10.12 -22.08
N VAL A 64 18.23 -10.84 -22.61
CA VAL A 64 19.55 -10.92 -21.97
C VAL A 64 20.27 -9.57 -22.00
N LYS A 65 20.13 -8.82 -23.10
CA LYS A 65 20.72 -7.49 -23.25
C LYS A 65 20.10 -6.52 -22.25
N GLU A 66 18.78 -6.49 -22.15
CA GLU A 66 18.07 -5.66 -21.18
C GLU A 66 18.37 -6.09 -19.74
N ALA A 67 18.45 -7.39 -19.46
CA ALA A 67 18.81 -7.90 -18.14
C ALA A 67 20.20 -7.44 -17.68
N ARG A 68 21.16 -7.26 -18.60
CA ARG A 68 22.51 -6.74 -18.25
C ARG A 68 22.47 -5.27 -17.81
N GLU A 69 21.56 -4.49 -18.36
CA GLU A 69 21.40 -3.07 -18.05
C GLU A 69 20.47 -2.84 -16.85
N ALA A 70 19.55 -3.77 -16.61
CA ALA A 70 18.60 -3.76 -15.50
C ALA A 70 19.26 -3.99 -14.12
N ARG A 71 18.57 -3.55 -13.05
CA ARG A 71 18.99 -3.73 -11.66
C ARG A 71 17.85 -4.27 -10.80
N GLY A 72 18.22 -4.97 -9.72
CA GLY A 72 17.29 -5.52 -8.72
C GLY A 72 16.36 -6.58 -9.30
N TYR A 73 15.14 -6.65 -8.76
CA TYR A 73 14.11 -7.63 -9.09
C TYR A 73 13.81 -7.76 -10.59
N TRP A 74 13.90 -6.65 -11.35
CA TRP A 74 13.63 -6.65 -12.79
C TRP A 74 14.67 -7.45 -13.58
N ARG A 75 15.95 -7.30 -13.23
CA ARG A 75 17.04 -8.09 -13.83
C ARG A 75 16.82 -9.57 -13.56
N ASP A 76 16.50 -9.90 -12.31
CA ASP A 76 16.41 -11.29 -11.89
C ASP A 76 15.23 -11.97 -12.62
N LEU A 77 14.09 -11.29 -12.80
CA LEU A 77 12.98 -11.75 -13.65
C LEU A 77 13.40 -12.02 -15.11
N LEU A 78 14.01 -11.04 -15.77
CA LEU A 78 14.37 -11.16 -17.19
C LEU A 78 15.45 -12.23 -17.41
N SER A 79 16.42 -12.31 -16.52
CA SER A 79 17.51 -13.30 -16.60
C SER A 79 17.02 -14.72 -16.32
N THR A 80 16.08 -14.91 -15.39
CA THR A 80 15.44 -16.22 -15.17
C THR A 80 14.62 -16.66 -16.38
N ILE A 81 13.83 -15.77 -16.98
CA ILE A 81 13.04 -16.12 -18.18
C ILE A 81 13.96 -16.48 -19.35
N ALA A 82 14.97 -15.65 -19.63
CA ALA A 82 15.91 -15.91 -20.71
C ALA A 82 16.76 -17.17 -20.46
N GLY A 83 17.10 -17.45 -19.19
CA GLY A 83 17.82 -18.64 -18.78
C GLY A 83 17.00 -19.91 -18.99
N LEU A 84 15.74 -19.91 -18.55
CA LEU A 84 14.83 -21.05 -18.69
C LEU A 84 14.56 -21.43 -20.14
N GLU A 85 14.42 -20.44 -21.03
CA GLU A 85 14.22 -20.70 -22.47
C GLU A 85 15.46 -21.29 -23.14
N ARG A 86 16.66 -20.96 -22.66
CA ARG A 86 17.92 -21.52 -23.18
C ARG A 86 18.20 -22.93 -22.68
N THR A 87 17.87 -23.21 -21.43
CA THR A 87 18.22 -24.47 -20.76
C THR A 87 17.09 -25.49 -20.77
N GLY A 88 15.84 -25.08 -21.00
CA GLY A 88 14.66 -25.95 -20.94
C GLY A 88 14.42 -26.56 -19.56
N GLY A 89 14.92 -25.92 -18.49
CA GLY A 89 14.83 -26.41 -17.12
C GLY A 89 13.42 -26.35 -16.51
N ASP A 90 13.31 -26.75 -15.23
CA ASP A 90 12.04 -26.67 -14.50
C ASP A 90 11.60 -25.22 -14.29
N VAL A 91 10.63 -24.80 -15.11
CA VAL A 91 10.03 -23.46 -15.08
C VAL A 91 9.40 -23.18 -13.71
N ARG A 92 8.65 -24.14 -13.14
CA ARG A 92 7.92 -23.93 -11.89
C ARG A 92 8.87 -23.77 -10.71
N GLY A 93 9.89 -24.62 -10.63
CA GLY A 93 10.93 -24.55 -9.61
C GLY A 93 11.70 -23.23 -9.64
N ALA A 94 12.18 -22.83 -10.83
CA ALA A 94 12.96 -21.60 -10.98
C ALA A 94 12.16 -20.34 -10.61
N PHE A 95 10.89 -20.26 -11.01
CA PHE A 95 10.03 -19.14 -10.63
C PHE A 95 9.72 -19.14 -9.12
N ARG A 96 9.54 -20.32 -8.50
CA ARG A 96 9.33 -20.44 -7.05
C ARG A 96 10.55 -19.95 -6.26
N ASP A 97 11.75 -20.34 -6.65
CA ASP A 97 12.99 -19.94 -5.98
C ASP A 97 13.25 -18.44 -6.14
N LEU A 98 13.03 -17.93 -7.34
CA LEU A 98 13.12 -16.51 -7.65
C LEU A 98 12.15 -15.69 -6.81
N TYR A 99 10.91 -16.15 -6.64
CA TYR A 99 9.93 -15.54 -5.76
C TYR A 99 10.37 -15.52 -4.30
N LYS A 100 10.78 -16.68 -3.74
CA LYS A 100 11.23 -16.76 -2.34
C LYS A 100 12.38 -15.78 -2.06
N SER A 101 13.33 -15.71 -2.99
CA SER A 101 14.45 -14.76 -2.93
C SER A 101 13.94 -13.32 -2.92
N ALA A 102 13.13 -12.94 -3.91
CA ALA A 102 12.58 -11.58 -4.03
C ALA A 102 11.75 -11.18 -2.79
N MET A 103 10.97 -12.10 -2.24
CA MET A 103 10.12 -11.84 -1.08
C MET A 103 10.92 -11.65 0.21
N SER A 104 11.97 -12.45 0.41
CA SER A 104 12.89 -12.27 1.54
C SER A 104 13.60 -10.91 1.51
N MET A 105 14.03 -10.46 0.33
CA MET A 105 14.63 -9.13 0.15
C MET A 105 13.60 -8.02 0.41
N LEU A 106 12.39 -8.15 -0.11
CA LEU A 106 11.32 -7.17 0.08
C LEU A 106 10.93 -7.03 1.55
N ARG A 107 10.87 -8.15 2.29
CA ARG A 107 10.66 -8.16 3.74
C ARG A 107 11.78 -7.41 4.47
N ALA A 108 13.04 -7.67 4.12
CA ALA A 108 14.17 -6.97 4.71
C ALA A 108 14.14 -5.46 4.42
N GLU A 109 13.77 -5.06 3.20
CA GLU A 109 13.59 -3.64 2.83
C GLU A 109 12.44 -2.98 3.62
N ASN A 110 11.31 -3.68 3.77
CA ASN A 110 10.16 -3.19 4.53
C ASN A 110 10.48 -3.10 6.03
N GLU A 111 11.16 -4.08 6.60
CA GLU A 111 11.58 -4.07 8.01
C GLU A 111 12.60 -2.95 8.28
N ALA A 112 13.57 -2.76 7.38
CA ALA A 112 14.49 -1.62 7.44
C ALA A 112 13.74 -0.28 7.34
N THR A 113 12.72 -0.19 6.50
CA THR A 113 11.89 1.01 6.35
C THR A 113 11.05 1.26 7.62
N ALA A 114 10.42 0.23 8.17
CA ALA A 114 9.66 0.30 9.41
C ALA A 114 10.53 0.72 10.61
N SER A 115 11.74 0.16 10.72
CA SER A 115 12.71 0.53 11.75
C SER A 115 13.15 2.00 11.63
N ARG A 116 13.39 2.47 10.39
CA ARG A 116 13.67 3.90 10.12
C ARG A 116 12.50 4.80 10.50
N MET A 117 11.26 4.39 10.20
CA MET A 117 10.05 5.13 10.58
C MET A 117 9.87 5.18 12.10
N ALA A 118 10.11 4.07 12.82
CA ALA A 118 10.06 4.05 14.28
C ALA A 118 11.09 5.02 14.88
N THR A 119 12.34 4.96 14.40
CA THR A 119 13.41 5.86 14.84
C THR A 119 13.07 7.33 14.55
N PHE A 120 12.49 7.60 13.37
CA PHE A 120 12.03 8.94 12.99
C PHE A 120 10.90 9.43 13.92
N ALA A 121 9.89 8.59 14.20
CA ALA A 121 8.79 8.93 15.11
C ALA A 121 9.29 9.27 16.53
N HIS A 122 10.23 8.48 17.07
CA HIS A 122 10.86 8.79 18.36
C HIS A 122 11.63 10.11 18.32
N THR A 123 12.37 10.37 17.25
CA THR A 123 13.14 11.62 17.08
C THR A 123 12.20 12.83 16.99
N ALA A 124 11.11 12.72 16.24
CA ALA A 124 10.08 13.74 16.12
C ALA A 124 9.39 14.03 17.46
N LEU A 125 9.11 12.99 18.27
CA LEU A 125 8.54 13.15 19.61
C LEU A 125 9.49 13.90 20.55
N ILE A 126 10.77 13.52 20.56
CA ILE A 126 11.78 14.15 21.43
C ILE A 126 11.99 15.62 21.05
N MET A 127 12.19 15.88 19.76
CA MET A 127 12.47 17.23 19.26
C MET A 127 11.25 18.14 19.26
N GLY A 128 10.07 17.61 18.93
CA GLY A 128 8.85 18.39 18.79
C GLY A 128 8.07 18.60 20.09
N ALA A 129 8.12 17.65 21.03
CA ALA A 129 7.32 17.72 22.26
C ALA A 129 8.18 17.80 23.53
N ILE A 130 9.12 16.88 23.72
CA ILE A 130 9.83 16.75 24.99
C ILE A 130 10.78 17.94 25.22
N LEU A 131 11.62 18.26 24.25
CA LEU A 131 12.62 19.32 24.36
C LEU A 131 11.98 20.72 24.56
N PRO A 132 10.92 21.10 23.82
CA PRO A 132 10.24 22.36 24.07
C PRO A 132 9.59 22.43 25.45
N VAL A 133 9.01 21.34 25.94
CA VAL A 133 8.38 21.29 27.28
C VAL A 133 9.44 21.43 28.37
N THR A 134 10.58 20.74 28.28
CA THR A 134 11.65 20.85 29.28
C THR A 134 12.28 22.25 29.28
N MET A 135 12.51 22.82 28.09
CA MET A 135 12.95 24.22 27.94
C MET A 135 11.94 25.19 28.54
N TYR A 136 10.64 24.96 28.35
CA TYR A 136 9.58 25.79 28.92
C TYR A 136 9.56 25.73 30.45
N VAL A 137 9.74 24.54 31.05
CA VAL A 137 9.84 24.39 32.51
C VAL A 137 11.07 25.11 33.06
N MET A 138 12.24 24.99 32.40
CA MET A 138 13.45 25.71 32.81
C MET A 138 13.28 27.23 32.74
N LEU A 139 12.69 27.72 31.64
CA LEU A 139 12.38 29.14 31.44
C LEU A 139 11.40 29.67 32.50
N ALA A 140 10.40 28.87 32.89
CA ALA A 140 9.45 29.22 33.93
C ALA A 140 10.11 29.37 35.31
N ILE A 141 11.11 28.54 35.63
CA ILE A 141 11.83 28.59 36.92
C ILE A 141 12.69 29.86 37.02
N ILE A 142 13.30 30.31 35.91
CA ILE A 142 14.21 31.47 35.89
C ILE A 142 13.46 32.79 36.13
N ALA A 143 12.12 32.81 36.01
CA ALA A 143 11.21 33.90 36.40
C ALA A 143 11.74 35.32 36.08
N SER A 144 12.26 35.52 34.86
CA SER A 144 12.82 36.78 34.40
C SER A 144 11.92 37.45 33.36
N THR A 145 11.97 38.78 33.25
CA THR A 145 11.27 39.55 32.20
C THR A 145 11.77 39.21 30.79
N ALA A 146 12.96 38.63 30.66
CA ALA A 146 13.45 38.07 29.40
C ALA A 146 12.68 36.81 28.96
N THR A 147 12.09 36.08 29.92
CA THR A 147 11.35 34.83 29.67
C THR A 147 10.07 35.07 28.86
N SER A 148 9.39 36.20 29.04
CA SER A 148 8.15 36.51 28.31
C SER A 148 8.36 36.75 26.82
N ALA A 149 9.56 37.19 26.40
CA ALA A 149 9.92 37.37 25.00
C ALA A 149 10.43 36.07 24.35
N LEU A 150 11.15 35.23 25.12
CA LEU A 150 11.73 33.97 24.62
C LEU A 150 10.71 32.84 24.48
N ALA A 151 9.71 32.76 25.37
CA ALA A 151 8.67 31.72 25.33
C ALA A 151 7.87 31.63 24.01
N PRO A 152 7.35 32.73 23.42
CA PRO A 152 6.66 32.67 22.13
C PRO A 152 7.60 32.29 20.99
N MET A 153 8.87 32.71 21.03
CA MET A 153 9.86 32.36 20.01
C MET A 153 10.19 30.86 20.02
N LEU A 154 10.34 30.27 21.22
CA LEU A 154 10.55 28.83 21.38
C LEU A 154 9.34 28.01 20.94
N THR A 155 8.13 28.51 21.20
CA THR A 155 6.88 27.88 20.74
C THR A 155 6.73 27.96 19.21
N ALA A 156 7.15 29.08 18.59
CA ALA A 156 7.16 29.21 17.14
C ALA A 156 8.19 28.28 16.49
N MET A 157 9.39 28.15 17.08
CA MET A 157 10.42 27.22 16.63
C MET A 157 9.96 25.76 16.74
N SER A 158 9.33 25.36 17.84
CA SER A 158 8.82 24.00 18.00
C SER A 158 7.70 23.69 17.02
N ALA A 159 6.77 24.64 16.80
CA ALA A 159 5.72 24.50 15.80
C ALA A 159 6.29 24.35 14.37
N LEU A 160 7.30 25.14 14.01
CA LEU A 160 7.97 25.04 12.72
C LEU A 160 8.68 23.69 12.56
N LEU A 161 9.37 23.23 13.60
CA LEU A 161 10.03 21.93 13.61
C LEU A 161 9.03 20.78 13.47
N SER A 162 7.87 20.86 14.15
CA SER A 162 6.80 19.86 14.00
C SER A 162 6.24 19.81 12.58
N VAL A 163 6.09 20.97 11.91
CA VAL A 163 5.64 21.02 10.50
C VAL A 163 6.68 20.37 9.59
N VAL A 164 7.97 20.70 9.75
CA VAL A 164 9.06 20.08 8.97
C VAL A 164 9.09 18.57 9.18
N MET A 165 8.93 18.11 10.43
CA MET A 165 8.89 16.69 10.74
C MET A 165 7.65 15.99 10.15
N CYS A 166 6.49 16.64 10.09
CA CYS A 166 5.32 16.08 9.41
C CYS A 166 5.55 15.91 7.91
N PHE A 167 6.19 16.88 7.24
CA PHE A 167 6.56 16.75 5.83
C PHE A 167 7.60 15.66 5.58
N MET A 168 8.58 15.52 6.48
CA MET A 168 9.54 14.43 6.41
C MET A 168 8.88 13.06 6.66
N ALA A 169 7.91 12.97 7.59
CA ALA A 169 7.14 11.75 7.83
C ALA A 169 6.38 11.32 6.57
N ASP A 170 5.76 12.27 5.87
CA ASP A 170 5.03 12.01 4.61
C ASP A 170 5.99 11.55 3.50
N GLY A 171 7.19 12.14 3.43
CA GLY A 171 8.24 11.72 2.48
C GLY A 171 8.84 10.34 2.78
N MET A 172 8.75 9.85 4.02
CA MET A 172 9.20 8.52 4.43
C MET A 172 8.09 7.46 4.37
N ALA A 173 6.83 7.88 4.30
CA ALA A 173 5.71 6.96 4.17
C ALA A 173 5.82 6.17 2.86
N PRO A 174 5.80 4.84 2.90
CA PRO A 174 5.75 4.06 1.68
C PRO A 174 4.44 4.40 0.95
N ASP A 175 4.57 5.00 -0.23
CA ASP A 175 3.53 5.24 -1.24
C ASP A 175 2.62 3.99 -1.36
N SER A 176 1.54 3.98 -0.59
CA SER A 176 0.55 2.89 -0.52
C SER A 176 -0.56 3.08 -1.58
N GLY A 177 -0.24 3.82 -2.63
CA GLY A 177 -1.18 4.20 -3.68
C GLY A 177 -2.11 5.36 -3.28
N PRO A 178 -3.07 5.71 -4.16
CA PRO A 178 -3.96 6.85 -3.96
C PRO A 178 -4.97 6.68 -2.81
N LEU A 179 -5.03 5.50 -2.17
CA LEU A 179 -6.06 5.14 -1.19
C LEU A 179 -6.14 6.10 0.01
N TYR A 180 -4.99 6.50 0.54
CA TYR A 180 -4.94 7.34 1.73
C TYR A 180 -5.08 8.84 1.43
N GLY A 181 -4.65 9.29 0.25
CA GLY A 181 -4.66 10.71 -0.12
C GLY A 181 -6.07 11.30 -0.23
N ASP A 182 -7.00 10.56 -0.84
CA ASP A 182 -8.39 11.03 -0.99
C ASP A 182 -9.18 10.97 0.33
N VAL A 183 -8.86 10.00 1.19
CA VAL A 183 -9.42 9.90 2.54
C VAL A 183 -8.90 11.05 3.40
N TYR A 184 -7.61 11.36 3.34
CA TYR A 184 -7.01 12.47 4.07
C TYR A 184 -7.62 13.82 3.67
N LYS A 185 -7.83 14.06 2.37
CA LYS A 185 -8.52 15.26 1.87
C LYS A 185 -9.96 15.35 2.36
N ARG A 186 -10.70 14.24 2.36
CA ARG A 186 -12.10 14.20 2.82
C ARG A 186 -12.22 14.46 4.31
N ILE A 187 -11.34 13.86 5.12
CA ILE A 187 -11.23 14.10 6.56
C ILE A 187 -10.88 15.58 6.81
N ALA A 188 -9.89 16.11 6.09
CA ALA A 188 -9.50 17.52 6.21
C ALA A 188 -10.66 18.47 5.89
N VAL A 189 -11.38 18.27 4.79
CA VAL A 189 -12.51 19.13 4.38
C VAL A 189 -13.68 19.05 5.37
N ARG A 190 -13.95 17.88 5.94
CA ARG A 190 -15.06 17.68 6.89
C ARG A 190 -14.76 18.27 8.27
N TYR A 191 -13.54 18.09 8.79
CA TYR A 191 -13.20 18.48 10.17
C TYR A 191 -12.52 19.84 10.29
N ALA A 192 -11.89 20.38 9.24
CA ALA A 192 -11.32 21.73 9.27
C ALA A 192 -12.34 22.84 9.63
N PRO A 193 -13.57 22.88 9.05
CA PRO A 193 -14.55 23.91 9.43
C PRO A 193 -15.05 23.73 10.87
N ILE A 194 -15.15 22.48 11.35
CA ILE A 194 -15.55 22.17 12.72
C ILE A 194 -14.49 22.64 13.72
N ALA A 195 -13.22 22.37 13.43
CA ALA A 195 -12.09 22.82 14.23
C ALA A 195 -12.00 24.35 14.30
N LEU A 196 -12.20 25.02 13.16
CA LEU A 196 -12.24 26.49 13.08
C LEU A 196 -13.42 27.07 13.86
N ALA A 197 -14.60 26.45 13.77
CA ALA A 197 -15.79 26.87 14.51
C ALA A 197 -15.61 26.71 16.03
N VAL A 198 -15.04 25.58 16.47
CA VAL A 198 -14.74 25.33 17.90
C VAL A 198 -13.72 26.36 18.42
N ALA A 199 -12.67 26.65 17.65
CA ALA A 199 -11.67 27.65 18.02
C ALA A 199 -12.27 29.08 18.09
N LEU A 200 -13.15 29.45 17.16
CA LEU A 200 -13.82 30.75 17.14
C LEU A 200 -14.81 30.91 18.30
N VAL A 201 -15.64 29.91 18.55
CA VAL A 201 -16.65 29.96 19.63
C VAL A 201 -15.97 30.04 21.00
N LEU A 202 -14.92 29.24 21.24
CA LEU A 202 -14.15 29.31 22.48
C LEU A 202 -13.39 30.64 22.59
N GLY A 203 -12.81 31.13 21.49
CA GLY A 203 -12.11 32.43 21.47
C GLY A 203 -13.02 33.61 21.79
N LEU A 204 -14.25 33.60 21.28
CA LEU A 204 -15.27 34.60 21.59
C LEU A 204 -15.78 34.46 23.02
N TRP A 205 -15.99 33.24 23.51
CA TRP A 205 -16.41 32.97 24.89
C TRP A 205 -15.41 33.50 25.92
N PHE A 206 -14.11 33.25 25.72
CA PHE A 206 -13.06 33.75 26.61
C PHE A 206 -12.88 35.28 26.54
N ALA A 207 -13.42 35.96 25.52
CA ALA A 207 -13.43 37.42 25.47
C ALA A 207 -14.44 38.05 26.43
N TYR A 208 -15.52 37.32 26.79
CA TYR A 208 -16.55 37.81 27.72
C TYR A 208 -16.21 37.56 29.19
N VAL A 209 -15.26 36.67 29.51
CA VAL A 209 -14.90 36.32 30.89
C VAL A 209 -13.57 36.98 31.28
N PRO A 210 -13.54 38.01 32.17
CA PRO A 210 -12.36 38.84 32.39
C PRO A 210 -11.14 38.09 32.97
N TRP A 211 -11.37 36.97 33.68
CA TRP A 211 -10.31 36.23 34.38
C TRP A 211 -9.56 35.28 33.43
N LEU A 212 -10.18 34.92 32.29
CA LEU A 212 -9.62 34.01 31.29
C LEU A 212 -9.03 34.75 30.07
N TYR A 213 -9.08 36.08 30.06
CA TYR A 213 -8.55 36.92 28.98
C TYR A 213 -7.06 36.65 28.69
N LYS A 214 -6.27 36.29 29.72
CA LYS A 214 -4.84 35.93 29.58
C LYS A 214 -4.62 34.68 28.71
N TYR A 215 -5.61 33.80 28.57
CA TYR A 215 -5.53 32.55 27.81
C TYR A 215 -6.36 32.56 26.52
N ARG A 216 -6.80 33.75 26.07
CA ARG A 216 -7.74 33.95 24.96
C ARG A 216 -7.32 33.27 23.66
N LEU A 217 -6.02 33.16 23.38
CA LEU A 217 -5.52 32.56 22.15
C LEU A 217 -5.08 31.10 22.35
N THR A 218 -4.47 30.78 23.49
CA THR A 218 -3.81 29.48 23.69
C THR A 218 -4.82 28.33 23.84
N ILE A 219 -5.83 28.48 24.69
CA ILE A 219 -6.80 27.40 24.97
C ILE A 219 -7.71 27.12 23.75
N PRO A 220 -8.24 28.13 23.04
CA PRO A 220 -9.09 27.89 21.87
C PRO A 220 -8.35 27.27 20.69
N VAL A 221 -7.08 27.66 20.47
CA VAL A 221 -6.26 27.07 19.40
C VAL A 221 -5.96 25.60 19.70
N LEU A 222 -5.59 25.27 20.94
CA LEU A 222 -5.38 23.87 21.35
C LEU A 222 -6.67 23.05 21.26
N ALA A 223 -7.79 23.61 21.70
CA ALA A 223 -9.09 22.96 21.61
C ALA A 223 -9.53 22.75 20.15
N GLY A 224 -9.26 23.71 19.26
CA GLY A 224 -9.50 23.57 17.82
C GLY A 224 -8.65 22.48 17.19
N ILE A 225 -7.34 22.42 17.51
CA ILE A 225 -6.43 21.37 17.02
C ILE A 225 -6.87 19.99 17.53
N MET A 226 -7.28 19.88 18.80
CA MET A 226 -7.80 18.63 19.36
C MET A 226 -9.13 18.21 18.73
N ALA A 227 -10.02 19.16 18.48
CA ALA A 227 -11.29 18.92 17.80
C ALA A 227 -11.12 18.49 16.33
N PHE A 228 -10.02 18.88 15.68
CA PHE A 228 -9.62 18.37 14.37
C PHE A 228 -9.03 16.95 14.46
N SER A 229 -8.07 16.78 15.37
CA SER A 229 -7.21 15.59 15.41
C SER A 229 -7.93 14.35 15.93
N LEU A 230 -8.73 14.47 16.99
CA LEU A 230 -9.39 13.31 17.63
C LEU A 230 -10.40 12.60 16.70
N PRO A 231 -11.35 13.29 16.06
CA PRO A 231 -12.28 12.65 15.14
C PRO A 231 -11.58 12.15 13.87
N GLY A 232 -10.61 12.92 13.35
CA GLY A 232 -9.84 12.54 12.17
C GLY A 232 -9.05 11.25 12.39
N TRP A 233 -8.40 11.11 13.55
CA TRP A 233 -7.72 9.88 13.93
C TRP A 233 -8.69 8.69 14.07
N LEU A 234 -9.88 8.90 14.64
CA LEU A 234 -10.87 7.85 14.81
C LEU A 234 -11.44 7.35 13.47
N GLU A 235 -11.82 8.26 12.56
CA GLU A 235 -12.26 7.88 11.21
C GLU A 235 -11.13 7.18 10.44
N PHE A 236 -9.90 7.70 10.51
CA PHE A 236 -8.74 7.08 9.89
C PHE A 236 -8.51 5.66 10.43
N LYS A 237 -8.54 5.47 11.76
CA LYS A 237 -8.34 4.16 12.39
C LYS A 237 -9.41 3.16 11.96
N ARG A 238 -10.67 3.59 11.83
CA ARG A 238 -11.76 2.73 11.33
C ARG A 238 -11.55 2.34 9.87
N HIS A 239 -11.15 3.30 9.02
CA HIS A 239 -10.84 3.02 7.62
C HIS A 239 -9.63 2.10 7.46
N ALA A 240 -8.56 2.34 8.21
CA ALA A 240 -7.37 1.49 8.24
C ALA A 240 -7.72 0.08 8.71
N ALA A 241 -8.47 -0.06 9.81
CA ALA A 241 -8.90 -1.37 10.31
C ALA A 241 -9.73 -2.16 9.28
N ALA A 242 -10.61 -1.50 8.52
CA ALA A 242 -11.37 -2.15 7.47
C ALA A 242 -10.48 -2.63 6.30
N LEU A 243 -9.45 -1.86 5.93
CA LEU A 243 -8.49 -2.24 4.89
C LEU A 243 -7.56 -3.36 5.37
N ASP A 244 -7.11 -3.30 6.62
CA ASP A 244 -6.29 -4.32 7.26
C ASP A 244 -7.06 -5.64 7.33
N GLU A 245 -8.33 -5.61 7.73
CA GLU A 245 -9.19 -6.81 7.77
C GLU A 245 -9.32 -7.46 6.38
N ILE A 246 -9.53 -6.64 5.33
CA ILE A 246 -9.56 -7.15 3.95
C ILE A 246 -8.19 -7.72 3.56
N PHE A 247 -7.12 -7.03 3.88
CA PHE A 247 -5.76 -7.45 3.52
C PHE A 247 -5.36 -8.77 4.21
N TYR A 248 -5.56 -8.89 5.52
CA TYR A 248 -5.27 -10.10 6.30
C TYR A 248 -6.24 -11.26 6.03
N GLY A 249 -7.48 -10.98 5.62
CA GLY A 249 -8.45 -12.00 5.24
C GLY A 249 -8.25 -12.55 3.82
N THR A 250 -7.56 -11.81 2.94
CA THR A 250 -7.37 -12.22 1.53
C THR A 250 -6.61 -13.56 1.38
N PRO A 251 -5.50 -13.84 2.10
CA PRO A 251 -4.83 -15.13 2.02
C PRO A 251 -5.73 -16.32 2.40
N ALA A 252 -6.55 -16.16 3.45
CA ALA A 252 -7.48 -17.20 3.89
C ALA A 252 -8.56 -17.45 2.84
N LEU A 253 -9.12 -16.38 2.26
CA LEU A 253 -10.07 -16.46 1.15
C LEU A 253 -9.46 -17.19 -0.06
N LEU A 254 -8.24 -16.82 -0.47
CA LEU A 254 -7.57 -17.45 -1.61
C LEU A 254 -7.30 -18.94 -1.39
N ARG A 255 -6.98 -19.34 -0.15
CA ARG A 255 -6.78 -20.74 0.21
C ARG A 255 -8.08 -21.53 0.20
N ASP A 256 -9.16 -20.96 0.73
CA ASP A 256 -10.49 -21.59 0.66
C ASP A 256 -10.99 -21.69 -0.79
N VAL A 257 -10.71 -20.69 -1.64
CA VAL A 257 -10.97 -20.77 -3.09
C VAL A 257 -10.15 -21.89 -3.72
N ALA A 258 -8.87 -22.03 -3.38
CA ALA A 258 -8.03 -23.12 -3.87
C ALA A 258 -8.63 -24.49 -3.51
N ASP A 259 -9.12 -24.66 -2.28
CA ASP A 259 -9.74 -25.89 -1.81
C ASP A 259 -11.07 -26.20 -2.52
N GLU A 260 -11.90 -25.20 -2.83
CA GLU A 260 -13.12 -25.37 -3.63
C GLU A 260 -12.82 -25.66 -5.11
N VAL A 261 -11.76 -25.06 -5.66
CA VAL A 261 -11.31 -25.36 -7.04
C VAL A 261 -10.77 -26.78 -7.14
N ARG A 262 -10.08 -27.29 -6.11
CA ARG A 262 -9.71 -28.72 -6.02
C ARG A 262 -10.91 -29.66 -6.04
N ARG A 263 -12.08 -29.20 -5.57
CA ARG A 263 -13.36 -29.94 -5.63
C ARG A 263 -14.03 -29.86 -7.01
N GLY A 264 -13.41 -29.18 -7.98
CA GLY A 264 -13.89 -29.07 -9.36
C GLY A 264 -14.89 -27.93 -9.60
N GLN A 265 -15.04 -26.99 -8.67
CA GLN A 265 -15.83 -25.77 -8.90
C GLN A 265 -15.00 -24.75 -9.68
N SER A 266 -15.66 -23.89 -10.48
CA SER A 266 -14.95 -22.74 -11.05
C SER A 266 -14.64 -21.71 -9.95
N PRO A 267 -13.51 -20.97 -10.02
CA PRO A 267 -13.14 -19.93 -9.07
C PRO A 267 -14.26 -18.90 -8.80
N VAL A 268 -15.02 -18.51 -9.82
CA VAL A 268 -16.17 -17.60 -9.66
C VAL A 268 -17.31 -18.24 -8.87
N GLN A 269 -17.58 -19.53 -9.10
CA GLN A 269 -18.57 -20.29 -8.33
C GLN A 269 -18.11 -20.55 -6.89
N ALA A 270 -16.82 -20.81 -6.70
CA ALA A 270 -16.18 -20.94 -5.39
C ALA A 270 -16.33 -19.64 -4.58
N LEU A 271 -16.02 -18.48 -5.18
CA LEU A 271 -16.20 -17.17 -4.54
C LEU A 271 -17.67 -16.91 -4.14
N ALA A 272 -18.63 -17.30 -4.99
CA ALA A 272 -20.04 -17.19 -4.69
C ALA A 272 -20.45 -18.05 -3.48
N ARG A 273 -20.03 -19.32 -3.43
CA ARG A 273 -20.33 -20.21 -2.30
C ARG A 273 -19.67 -19.74 -1.01
N LEU A 274 -18.39 -19.36 -1.07
CA LEU A 274 -17.66 -18.86 0.10
C LEU A 274 -18.28 -17.57 0.66
N SER A 275 -18.94 -16.77 -0.19
CA SER A 275 -19.65 -15.57 0.28
C SER A 275 -20.93 -15.87 1.07
N GLU A 276 -21.48 -17.08 0.93
CA GLU A 276 -22.69 -17.54 1.61
C GLU A 276 -22.34 -18.43 2.82
N ASP A 277 -21.33 -19.28 2.71
CA ASP A 277 -21.02 -20.33 3.70
C ASP A 277 -19.95 -19.94 4.75
N ARG A 278 -19.07 -18.98 4.44
CA ARG A 278 -17.93 -18.59 5.29
C ARG A 278 -18.02 -17.13 5.72
N SER A 279 -17.50 -16.85 6.92
CA SER A 279 -17.31 -15.50 7.44
C SER A 279 -15.84 -15.26 7.74
N TYR A 280 -15.27 -14.23 7.12
CA TYR A 280 -13.88 -13.78 7.27
C TYR A 280 -13.79 -12.49 8.09
N GLY A 281 -14.92 -11.86 8.39
CA GLY A 281 -15.04 -10.65 9.20
C GLY A 281 -16.11 -9.71 8.65
N PRO A 282 -16.60 -8.75 9.46
CA PRO A 282 -17.71 -7.88 9.07
C PRO A 282 -17.42 -7.01 7.83
N HIS A 283 -16.19 -6.53 7.66
CA HIS A 283 -15.79 -5.71 6.52
C HIS A 283 -15.44 -6.57 5.31
N MET A 284 -14.74 -7.68 5.53
CA MET A 284 -14.39 -8.62 4.48
C MET A 284 -15.63 -9.28 3.86
N ASP A 285 -16.60 -9.73 4.67
CA ASP A 285 -17.82 -10.38 4.17
C ASP A 285 -18.69 -9.42 3.37
N ARG A 286 -18.71 -8.13 3.76
CA ARG A 286 -19.39 -7.09 2.99
C ARG A 286 -18.68 -6.85 1.66
N PHE A 287 -17.34 -6.81 1.67
CA PHE A 287 -16.55 -6.69 0.45
C PHE A 287 -16.76 -7.89 -0.49
N LEU A 288 -16.72 -9.12 0.04
CA LEU A 288 -16.90 -10.35 -0.72
C LEU A 288 -18.29 -10.41 -1.38
N ARG A 289 -19.35 -10.04 -0.65
CA ARG A 289 -20.71 -9.94 -1.21
C ARG A 289 -20.81 -8.89 -2.31
N LEU A 290 -20.17 -7.72 -2.14
CA LEU A 290 -20.11 -6.69 -3.18
C LEU A 290 -19.35 -7.17 -4.41
N LEU A 291 -18.23 -7.86 -4.21
CA LEU A 291 -17.42 -8.43 -5.27
C LEU A 291 -18.21 -9.47 -6.08
N VAL A 292 -18.82 -10.46 -5.41
CA VAL A 292 -19.64 -11.50 -6.07
C VAL A 292 -20.80 -10.88 -6.84
N ASN A 293 -21.51 -9.91 -6.25
CA ASN A 293 -22.62 -9.23 -6.92
C ASN A 293 -22.15 -8.47 -8.17
N LYS A 294 -21.02 -7.75 -8.08
CA LYS A 294 -20.46 -7.02 -9.23
C LYS A 294 -19.95 -7.97 -10.32
N VAL A 295 -19.27 -9.06 -9.93
CA VAL A 295 -18.78 -10.08 -10.87
C VAL A 295 -19.94 -10.72 -11.62
N ARG A 296 -21.04 -11.05 -10.94
CA ARG A 296 -22.27 -11.59 -11.57
C ARG A 296 -22.92 -10.62 -12.56
N LEU A 297 -22.88 -9.31 -12.28
CA LEU A 297 -23.55 -8.29 -13.09
C LEU A 297 -22.74 -7.83 -14.32
N GLN A 298 -21.42 -7.70 -14.20
CA GLN A 298 -20.58 -7.03 -15.20
C GLN A 298 -19.40 -7.87 -15.70
N GLY A 299 -19.18 -9.06 -15.13
CA GLY A 299 -18.01 -9.90 -15.37
C GLY A 299 -16.81 -9.52 -14.48
N PRO A 300 -15.82 -10.43 -14.35
CA PRO A 300 -14.72 -10.32 -13.39
C PRO A 300 -13.81 -9.11 -13.62
N ALA A 301 -13.40 -8.85 -14.87
CA ALA A 301 -12.48 -7.76 -15.19
C ALA A 301 -13.08 -6.37 -14.92
N ARG A 302 -14.34 -6.13 -15.30
CA ARG A 302 -15.02 -4.83 -15.08
C ARG A 302 -15.33 -4.60 -13.60
N ALA A 303 -15.77 -5.65 -12.89
CA ALA A 303 -16.02 -5.58 -11.46
C ALA A 303 -14.76 -5.20 -10.67
N LEU A 304 -13.60 -5.73 -11.06
CA LEU A 304 -12.34 -5.42 -10.40
C LEU A 304 -11.85 -4.00 -10.74
N ALA A 305 -11.99 -3.56 -11.99
CA ALA A 305 -11.65 -2.19 -12.42
C ALA A 305 -12.43 -1.13 -11.62
N ASP A 306 -13.71 -1.37 -11.37
CA ASP A 306 -14.57 -0.54 -10.52
C ASP A 306 -14.13 -0.48 -9.06
N LEU A 307 -13.55 -1.58 -8.54
CA LEU A 307 -13.12 -1.72 -7.14
C LEU A 307 -11.67 -1.25 -6.92
N LYS A 308 -10.91 -1.04 -7.99
CA LYS A 308 -9.51 -0.55 -7.98
C LYS A 308 -9.26 0.65 -7.06
N PRO A 309 -10.08 1.71 -7.03
CA PRO A 309 -9.79 2.87 -6.17
C PRO A 309 -10.01 2.61 -4.67
N TYR A 310 -10.69 1.52 -4.31
CA TYR A 310 -11.05 1.20 -2.93
C TYR A 310 -10.20 0.07 -2.32
N LEU A 311 -9.33 -0.55 -3.12
CA LEU A 311 -8.56 -1.71 -2.71
C LEU A 311 -7.06 -1.40 -2.61
N PRO A 312 -6.37 -1.97 -1.60
CA PRO A 312 -4.91 -2.01 -1.61
C PRO A 312 -4.42 -2.64 -2.92
N LYS A 313 -3.32 -2.10 -3.49
CA LYS A 313 -2.75 -2.58 -4.75
C LYS A 313 -2.50 -4.09 -4.73
N GLN A 314 -2.15 -4.63 -3.57
CA GLN A 314 -1.82 -6.03 -3.31
C GLN A 314 -3.03 -6.95 -3.42
N VAL A 315 -4.15 -6.55 -2.81
CA VAL A 315 -5.43 -7.28 -2.89
C VAL A 315 -5.99 -7.21 -4.31
N TYR A 316 -5.91 -6.04 -4.95
CA TYR A 316 -6.30 -5.90 -6.35
C TYR A 316 -5.49 -6.82 -7.28
N THR A 317 -4.17 -6.85 -7.12
CA THR A 317 -3.27 -7.64 -7.99
C THR A 317 -3.47 -9.14 -7.78
N SER A 318 -3.68 -9.59 -6.53
CA SER A 318 -3.96 -11.00 -6.27
C SER A 318 -5.32 -11.43 -6.83
N LEU A 319 -6.37 -10.63 -6.66
CA LEU A 319 -7.66 -10.92 -7.25
C LEU A 319 -7.63 -10.86 -8.78
N SER A 320 -6.88 -9.94 -9.40
CA SER A 320 -6.71 -9.94 -10.86
C SER A 320 -6.03 -11.21 -11.33
N LEU A 321 -4.95 -11.62 -10.65
CA LEU A 321 -4.24 -12.85 -10.98
C LEU A 321 -5.10 -14.10 -10.80
N LEU A 322 -6.02 -14.10 -9.84
CA LEU A 322 -6.98 -15.19 -9.67
C LEU A 322 -7.94 -15.31 -10.86
N PHE A 323 -8.47 -14.19 -11.36
CA PHE A 323 -9.34 -14.21 -12.53
C PHE A 323 -8.58 -14.51 -13.83
N ASP A 324 -7.37 -13.95 -13.98
CA ASP A 324 -6.49 -14.25 -15.12
C ASP A 324 -6.12 -15.75 -15.13
N ALA A 325 -5.87 -16.35 -13.96
CA ALA A 325 -5.58 -17.78 -13.82
C ALA A 325 -6.81 -18.66 -14.14
N ASP A 326 -8.02 -18.22 -13.79
CA ASP A 326 -9.27 -18.90 -14.16
C ASP A 326 -9.46 -18.93 -15.69
N GLU A 327 -9.28 -17.80 -16.36
CA GLU A 327 -9.37 -17.71 -17.83
C GLU A 327 -8.34 -18.61 -18.54
N LEU A 328 -7.20 -18.85 -17.90
CA LEU A 328 -6.13 -19.71 -18.40
C LEU A 328 -6.31 -21.19 -18.03
N GLY A 329 -7.32 -21.54 -17.23
CA GLY A 329 -7.57 -22.90 -16.77
C GLY A 329 -6.48 -23.43 -15.82
N ALA A 330 -5.95 -22.57 -14.96
CA ALA A 330 -4.80 -22.89 -14.11
C ALA A 330 -5.09 -24.01 -13.08
N SER A 331 -4.04 -24.75 -12.72
CA SER A 331 -4.14 -25.82 -11.72
C SER A 331 -4.43 -25.26 -10.32
N PRO A 332 -5.07 -26.04 -9.43
CA PRO A 332 -5.37 -25.60 -8.07
C PRO A 332 -4.15 -25.14 -7.26
N GLU A 333 -2.97 -25.70 -7.58
CA GLU A 333 -1.67 -25.34 -6.99
C GLU A 333 -1.30 -23.87 -7.23
N THR A 334 -1.81 -23.27 -8.30
CA THR A 334 -1.61 -21.85 -8.63
C THR A 334 -2.28 -20.95 -7.60
N PHE A 335 -3.45 -21.35 -7.10
CA PHE A 335 -4.18 -20.61 -6.07
C PHE A 335 -3.55 -20.80 -4.69
N ASP A 336 -2.97 -21.97 -4.38
CA ASP A 336 -2.17 -22.15 -3.16
C ASP A 336 -0.95 -21.23 -3.14
N VAL A 337 -0.22 -21.14 -4.27
CA VAL A 337 0.94 -20.25 -4.39
C VAL A 337 0.50 -18.80 -4.25
N LEU A 338 -0.64 -18.40 -4.82
CA LEU A 338 -1.18 -17.06 -4.67
C LEU A 338 -1.58 -16.75 -3.21
N ALA A 339 -2.13 -17.73 -2.49
CA ALA A 339 -2.45 -17.62 -1.07
C ALA A 339 -1.18 -17.49 -0.21
N ASP A 340 -0.16 -18.32 -0.47
CA ASP A 340 1.14 -18.25 0.20
C ASP A 340 1.83 -16.90 -0.07
N VAL A 341 1.73 -16.40 -1.30
CA VAL A 341 2.22 -15.07 -1.69
C VAL A 341 1.59 -13.96 -0.89
N MET A 342 0.26 -13.95 -0.79
CA MET A 342 -0.46 -12.94 -0.04
C MET A 342 -0.19 -13.05 1.46
N ARG A 343 -0.08 -14.28 1.97
CA ARG A 343 0.27 -14.54 3.38
C ARG A 343 1.67 -14.05 3.69
N ASP A 344 2.63 -14.28 2.79
CA ASP A 344 4.00 -13.90 3.02
C ASP A 344 4.20 -12.38 3.02
N TYR A 345 3.29 -11.66 2.36
CA TYR A 345 3.30 -10.21 2.27
C TYR A 345 2.56 -9.51 3.41
N ALA A 346 1.62 -10.22 4.05
CA ALA A 346 0.89 -9.74 5.22
C ALA A 346 1.72 -9.81 6.51
#